data_AF-J9RL33-F1
#
_entry.id   AF-J9RL33-F1
#
_cell.length_a   1.000
_cell.length_b   1.000
_cell.length_c   1.000
_cell.angle_alpha   90.00
_cell.angle_beta   90.00
_cell.angle_gamma   90.00
#
_symmetry.space_group_name_H-M   'P 1'
#
loop_
_entity.id
_entity.type
_entity.pdbx_description
1 polymer ?
#
loop_
_entity_poly.entity_id
_entity_poly.type
_entity_poly.pdbx_seq_one_letter_code
_entity_poly.pdbx_strand_id
1 'polypeptide(L)'
;MIVIGADVHKRSHTFVAVDDVGRKLGSTVVPTTTAGHHTALRWAHDRFGHELLWAIEDCRNMSARLERDLLGAKQKVVRVTPRLMAEHRRTGRERGKSDPIDALAVARAAAREPDLPVASHDDVSYEAKALVDYRETLVRDRTSKINRVLWRVHQLDPEYHMPRGGLTLNKHQNNLAAWLIDRPGIDARLARHEVAAIIALTAEIKQVTREITTLARDAVPTLMTMPGCAELTAAKLLGESAGITRFGTEAHFARHAGVAPVPVWSANPGRHRLTRSGNRQLNAALHRIALTQARMPESLGHTYYQRKRDEGKPNAKPCAASNDAWPASSTTTSPSTTTTAQPHNKTPLDIGAMRCEERKRRATKGPRNQRSPPRVPHSPSTAPRGNLVLMLTAVLYGLATAVPIAVGAAIGLRWNLPNPILATLMAFGAGTMIAAVSTELFEPAFTQAGTGVAAMALFSGTAVYVVADRLVETKLGSSAIGPALMIGVFLDGVPENTALGVSLTAGGSLVLVVAIAVGNVPEAVSGASLMRREHDASIRSALAMWLFTAVVLVAVTVGGYAVADAISPTAISVVQAFAGGATLGVLANSLMPEAYREGGWWVGLATAGGFLLAFVLG
;
A
#
# COMPACT_ATOMS: atom_id res chain seq x y z
N MET A 1 32.38 20.30 20.38
CA MET A 1 32.41 18.83 20.54
C MET A 1 32.90 18.21 19.24
N ILE A 2 33.82 17.24 19.32
CA ILE A 2 34.30 16.54 18.11
C ILE A 2 33.41 15.31 17.84
N VAL A 3 32.91 15.22 16.61
CA VAL A 3 32.06 14.11 16.16
C VAL A 3 32.85 13.25 15.17
N ILE A 4 32.91 11.95 15.40
CA ILE A 4 33.63 10.99 14.57
C ILE A 4 32.63 10.07 13.89
N GLY A 5 32.38 10.30 12.61
CA GLY A 5 31.54 9.43 11.79
C GLY A 5 32.30 8.18 11.35
N ALA A 6 31.62 7.05 11.38
CA ALA A 6 32.12 5.74 11.01
C ALA A 6 31.31 5.16 9.84
N ASP A 7 32.00 4.81 8.75
CA ASP A 7 31.52 3.89 7.73
C ASP A 7 32.11 2.48 8.00
N VAL A 8 31.27 1.46 7.86
CA VAL A 8 31.43 0.18 8.56
C VAL A 8 31.29 -1.00 7.59
N HIS A 9 32.42 -1.36 6.98
CA HIS A 9 32.53 -2.46 6.02
C HIS A 9 33.06 -3.76 6.66
N LYS A 10 33.09 -4.86 5.88
CA LYS A 10 33.44 -6.22 6.34
C LYS A 10 34.93 -6.47 6.64
N ARG A 11 35.83 -5.60 6.19
CA ARG A 11 37.30 -5.76 6.27
C ARG A 11 38.00 -4.56 6.90
N SER A 12 37.40 -3.40 6.79
CA SER A 12 37.85 -2.12 7.33
C SER A 12 36.69 -1.33 7.91
N HIS A 13 37.00 -0.43 8.84
CA HIS A 13 36.14 0.66 9.26
C HIS A 13 36.84 1.98 8.96
N THR A 14 36.11 2.91 8.37
CA THR A 14 36.63 4.22 7.94
C THR A 14 36.04 5.29 8.84
N PHE A 15 36.91 6.04 9.51
CA PHE A 15 36.52 7.06 10.48
C PHE A 15 36.87 8.46 9.98
N VAL A 16 35.99 9.42 10.20
CA VAL A 16 36.18 10.83 9.84
C VAL A 16 35.76 11.73 11.00
N ALA A 17 36.69 12.54 11.49
CA ALA A 17 36.43 13.51 12.55
C ALA A 17 35.99 14.86 11.97
N VAL A 18 34.98 15.48 12.58
CA VAL A 18 34.52 16.85 12.29
C VAL A 18 34.42 17.72 13.55
N ASP A 19 34.56 19.01 13.37
CA ASP A 19 34.25 20.03 14.39
C ASP A 19 32.75 20.39 14.44
N ASP A 20 32.40 21.31 15.36
CA ASP A 20 31.03 21.81 15.57
C ASP A 20 30.40 22.49 14.35
N VAL A 21 31.18 22.88 13.32
CA VAL A 21 30.67 23.42 12.05
C VAL A 21 30.68 22.38 10.90
N GLY A 22 31.01 21.12 11.20
CA GLY A 22 31.02 20.03 10.22
C GLY A 22 32.20 20.07 9.25
N ARG A 23 33.28 20.78 9.57
CA ARG A 23 34.54 20.78 8.80
C ARG A 23 35.31 19.50 9.12
N LYS A 24 35.83 18.83 8.09
CA LYS A 24 36.67 17.64 8.27
C LYS A 24 38.01 18.03 8.92
N LEU A 25 38.32 17.43 10.06
CA LEU A 25 39.59 17.59 10.78
C LEU A 25 40.60 16.50 10.44
N GLY A 26 40.13 15.29 10.14
CA GLY A 26 40.99 14.16 9.80
C GLY A 26 40.20 12.91 9.45
N SER A 27 40.90 11.87 9.01
CA SER A 27 40.33 10.53 8.80
C SER A 27 41.35 9.43 9.01
N THR A 28 40.89 8.23 9.39
CA THR A 28 41.70 7.02 9.51
C THR A 28 40.93 5.80 9.02
N VAL A 29 41.63 4.72 8.68
CA VAL A 29 41.05 3.43 8.27
C VAL A 29 41.74 2.32 9.06
N VAL A 30 40.96 1.45 9.69
CA VAL A 30 41.47 0.36 10.54
C VAL A 30 40.78 -0.98 10.23
N PRO A 31 41.40 -2.13 10.52
CA PRO A 31 40.72 -3.43 10.45
C PRO A 31 39.53 -3.52 11.42
N THR A 32 38.56 -4.39 11.11
CA THR A 32 37.35 -4.64 11.93
C THR A 32 37.62 -5.49 13.20
N THR A 33 38.78 -5.30 13.81
CA THR A 33 39.26 -6.05 14.97
C THR A 33 39.39 -5.13 16.17
N THR A 34 39.29 -5.67 17.38
CA THR A 34 39.40 -4.87 18.61
C THR A 34 40.75 -4.14 18.72
N ALA A 35 41.84 -4.70 18.17
CA ALA A 35 43.12 -4.01 18.03
C ALA A 35 43.07 -2.84 17.02
N GLY A 36 42.31 -2.98 15.93
CA GLY A 36 42.00 -1.88 15.01
C GLY A 36 41.15 -0.79 15.68
N HIS A 37 40.14 -1.17 16.46
CA HIS A 37 39.27 -0.23 17.19
C HIS A 37 40.04 0.54 18.26
N HIS A 38 40.92 -0.13 19.04
CA HIS A 38 41.88 0.52 19.94
C HIS A 38 42.89 1.44 19.21
N THR A 39 43.12 1.23 17.92
CA THR A 39 43.99 2.10 17.11
C THR A 39 43.23 3.33 16.58
N ALA A 40 41.94 3.19 16.24
CA ALA A 40 41.06 4.32 15.97
C ALA A 40 40.82 5.19 17.23
N LEU A 41 40.64 4.56 18.40
CA LEU A 41 40.52 5.25 19.70
C LEU A 41 41.75 6.10 20.02
N ARG A 42 42.95 5.52 19.93
CA ARG A 42 44.21 6.27 20.12
C ARG A 42 44.34 7.42 19.12
N TRP A 43 44.21 7.14 17.81
CA TRP A 43 44.22 8.18 16.77
C TRP A 43 43.28 9.36 17.06
N ALA A 44 42.13 9.08 17.67
CA ALA A 44 41.16 10.10 18.05
C ALA A 44 41.57 10.86 19.32
N HIS A 45 41.94 10.16 20.39
CA HIS A 45 42.38 10.78 21.66
C HIS A 45 43.66 11.61 21.48
N ASP A 46 44.65 11.08 20.76
CA ASP A 46 45.94 11.73 20.48
C ASP A 46 45.81 13.05 19.69
N ARG A 47 44.69 13.26 18.97
CA ARG A 47 44.47 14.40 18.07
C ARG A 47 43.34 15.35 18.49
N PHE A 48 42.35 14.83 19.20
CA PHE A 48 41.07 15.52 19.46
C PHE A 48 40.64 15.47 20.93
N GLY A 49 41.43 14.84 21.81
CA GLY A 49 41.10 14.65 23.22
C GLY A 49 40.05 13.57 23.46
N HIS A 50 39.59 13.45 24.71
CA HIS A 50 38.70 12.35 25.13
C HIS A 50 37.19 12.66 25.03
N GLU A 51 36.79 13.92 24.82
CA GLU A 51 35.38 14.32 24.70
C GLU A 51 34.82 14.12 23.28
N LEU A 52 34.64 12.85 22.90
CA LEU A 52 34.28 12.43 21.55
C LEU A 52 32.86 11.85 21.47
N LEU A 53 32.17 12.18 20.38
CA LEU A 53 30.91 11.55 19.99
C LEU A 53 31.11 10.69 18.74
N TRP A 54 30.97 9.37 18.87
CA TRP A 54 31.16 8.41 17.78
C TRP A 54 29.84 8.12 17.09
N ALA A 55 29.69 8.57 15.85
CA ALA A 55 28.49 8.41 15.03
C ALA A 55 28.66 7.25 14.06
N ILE A 56 27.68 6.34 14.00
CA ILE A 56 27.76 5.09 13.22
C ILE A 56 26.48 4.90 12.40
N GLU A 57 26.55 4.59 11.10
CA GLU A 57 25.35 4.22 10.32
C GLU A 57 24.81 2.85 10.78
N ASP A 58 23.47 2.65 10.77
CA ASP A 58 22.80 1.40 11.21
C ASP A 58 23.03 0.19 10.27
N CYS A 59 24.29 -0.18 10.07
CA CYS A 59 24.78 -1.30 9.27
C CYS A 59 24.69 -2.62 10.06
N ARG A 60 23.43 -3.07 10.27
CA ARG A 60 22.87 -4.03 11.26
C ARG A 60 23.60 -5.34 11.64
N ASN A 61 24.77 -5.65 11.11
CA ASN A 61 25.62 -6.76 11.58
C ASN A 61 27.12 -6.44 11.65
N MET A 62 27.58 -5.31 11.09
CA MET A 62 29.03 -5.02 10.98
C MET A 62 29.54 -4.12 12.11
N SER A 63 28.69 -3.27 12.69
CA SER A 63 29.06 -2.32 13.74
C SER A 63 29.15 -2.92 15.14
N ALA A 64 28.56 -4.11 15.39
CA ALA A 64 28.34 -4.63 16.74
C ALA A 64 29.63 -4.80 17.58
N ARG A 65 30.76 -5.20 16.98
CA ARG A 65 32.05 -5.26 17.68
C ARG A 65 32.60 -3.87 17.97
N LEU A 66 32.53 -2.96 17.00
CA LEU A 66 32.98 -1.58 17.15
C LEU A 66 32.19 -0.85 18.25
N GLU A 67 30.87 -1.00 18.27
CA GLU A 67 30.00 -0.45 19.31
C GLU A 67 30.39 -0.97 20.71
N ARG A 68 30.62 -2.29 20.87
CA ARG A 68 31.09 -2.85 22.15
C ARG A 68 32.44 -2.29 22.57
N ASP A 69 33.42 -2.26 21.67
CA ASP A 69 34.78 -1.83 22.00
C ASP A 69 34.82 -0.32 22.34
N LEU A 70 33.99 0.52 21.70
CA LEU A 70 33.82 1.93 22.04
C LEU A 70 33.10 2.15 23.38
N LEU A 71 32.03 1.38 23.67
CA LEU A 71 31.28 1.47 24.92
C LEU A 71 32.10 0.95 26.11
N GLY A 72 32.89 -0.12 25.93
CA GLY A 72 33.87 -0.59 26.91
C GLY A 72 34.95 0.44 27.19
N ALA A 73 35.37 1.20 26.17
CA ALA A 73 36.23 2.39 26.30
C ALA A 73 35.49 3.65 26.80
N LYS A 74 34.28 3.50 27.35
CA LYS A 74 33.43 4.56 27.94
C LYS A 74 33.14 5.75 27.01
N GLN A 75 33.18 5.54 25.69
CA GLN A 75 32.91 6.59 24.71
C GLN A 75 31.40 6.82 24.53
N LYS A 76 31.01 8.03 24.14
CA LYS A 76 29.63 8.32 23.69
C LYS A 76 29.46 7.84 22.25
N VAL A 77 28.52 6.94 22.00
CA VAL A 77 28.23 6.38 20.66
C VAL A 77 26.80 6.70 20.26
N VAL A 78 26.53 7.10 19.02
CA VAL A 78 25.18 7.33 18.47
C VAL A 78 24.99 6.61 17.13
N ARG A 79 23.81 6.02 16.90
CA ARG A 79 23.46 5.44 15.60
C ARG A 79 22.72 6.44 14.73
N VAL A 80 23.30 6.77 13.58
CA VAL A 80 22.67 7.59 12.53
C VAL A 80 21.77 6.70 11.68
N THR A 81 20.49 7.04 11.60
CA THR A 81 19.53 6.22 10.86
C THR A 81 19.70 6.36 9.34
N PRO A 82 19.43 5.32 8.53
CA PRO A 82 19.54 5.38 7.07
C PRO A 82 18.65 6.46 6.43
N ARG A 83 17.61 6.93 7.13
CA ARG A 83 16.77 8.06 6.70
C ARG A 83 17.54 9.40 6.76
N LEU A 84 18.22 9.68 7.88
CA LEU A 84 19.07 10.87 8.01
C LEU A 84 20.20 10.83 6.97
N MET A 85 20.78 9.64 6.77
CA MET A 85 21.81 9.44 5.74
C MET A 85 21.30 9.65 4.32
N ALA A 86 20.08 9.22 3.98
CA ALA A 86 19.48 9.48 2.67
C ALA A 86 19.25 10.98 2.40
N GLU A 87 18.93 11.75 3.43
CA GLU A 87 18.73 13.20 3.36
C GLU A 87 20.07 13.96 3.29
N HIS A 88 21.08 13.52 4.04
CA HIS A 88 22.44 14.06 3.98
C HIS A 88 23.14 13.73 2.64
N ARG A 89 23.01 12.50 2.13
CA ARG A 89 23.51 12.09 0.81
C ARG A 89 22.87 12.87 -0.35
N ARG A 90 21.61 13.30 -0.22
CA ARG A 90 20.92 14.17 -1.19
C ARG A 90 21.38 15.63 -1.16
N THR A 91 21.91 16.11 -0.02
CA THR A 91 22.32 17.51 0.18
C THR A 91 23.85 17.70 0.20
N GLY A 92 24.62 16.63 -0.02
CA GLY A 92 26.07 16.65 -0.10
C GLY A 92 26.59 17.44 -1.31
N ARG A 93 27.55 18.34 -1.07
CA ARG A 93 28.27 19.08 -2.13
C ARG A 93 29.24 18.20 -2.93
N GLU A 94 29.72 17.13 -2.32
CA GLU A 94 30.80 16.28 -2.83
C GLU A 94 30.20 15.10 -3.60
N ARG A 95 30.38 15.08 -4.93
CA ARG A 95 29.79 14.07 -5.81
C ARG A 95 30.67 12.81 -5.86
N GLY A 96 30.10 11.67 -5.49
CA GLY A 96 30.74 10.36 -5.62
C GLY A 96 30.19 9.35 -4.63
N LYS A 97 30.88 8.22 -4.49
CA LYS A 97 30.72 7.28 -3.38
C LYS A 97 32.09 6.72 -2.99
N SER A 98 32.46 6.88 -1.73
CA SER A 98 33.64 6.26 -1.12
C SER A 98 33.50 6.30 0.40
N ASP A 99 34.14 5.35 1.09
CA ASP A 99 34.06 5.20 2.55
C ASP A 99 34.33 6.52 3.32
N PRO A 100 35.32 7.37 2.93
CA PRO A 100 35.54 8.65 3.61
C PRO A 100 34.46 9.71 3.34
N ILE A 101 33.70 9.61 2.25
CA ILE A 101 32.55 10.50 1.98
C ILE A 101 31.35 10.04 2.79
N ASP A 102 31.08 8.74 2.81
CA ASP A 102 29.98 8.16 3.60
C ASP A 102 30.22 8.38 5.12
N ALA A 103 31.42 8.11 5.64
CA ALA A 103 31.79 8.41 7.03
C ALA A 103 31.72 9.90 7.38
N LEU A 104 32.11 10.80 6.46
CA LEU A 104 31.96 12.25 6.64
C LEU A 104 30.49 12.68 6.68
N ALA A 105 29.62 12.04 5.90
CA ALA A 105 28.17 12.26 5.96
C ALA A 105 27.57 11.75 7.28
N VAL A 106 28.02 10.60 7.81
CA VAL A 106 27.64 10.11 9.14
C VAL A 106 28.01 11.12 10.23
N ALA A 107 29.26 11.63 10.20
CA ALA A 107 29.75 12.62 11.16
C ALA A 107 28.90 13.90 11.17
N ARG A 108 28.63 14.45 9.97
CA ARG A 108 27.84 15.68 9.78
C ARG A 108 26.36 15.50 10.06
N ALA A 109 25.81 14.31 9.82
CA ALA A 109 24.42 14.01 10.17
C ALA A 109 24.22 13.97 11.69
N ALA A 110 25.19 13.44 12.45
CA ALA A 110 25.15 13.47 13.91
C ALA A 110 25.43 14.86 14.49
N ALA A 111 26.41 15.61 13.96
CA ALA A 111 26.72 16.96 14.42
C ALA A 111 25.55 17.96 14.28
N ARG A 112 24.59 17.70 13.38
CA ARG A 112 23.37 18.51 13.20
C ARG A 112 22.22 18.12 14.13
N GLU A 113 22.30 16.96 14.78
CA GLU A 113 21.21 16.34 15.55
C GLU A 113 21.74 16.02 16.97
N PRO A 114 21.99 17.04 17.82
CA PRO A 114 22.67 16.85 19.11
C PRO A 114 21.91 15.93 20.08
N ASP A 115 20.58 15.85 19.94
CA ASP A 115 19.70 14.99 20.73
C ASP A 115 19.61 13.53 20.22
N LEU A 116 20.52 13.08 19.35
CA LEU A 116 20.56 11.68 18.90
C LEU A 116 20.72 10.74 20.11
N PRO A 117 19.83 9.73 20.27
CA PRO A 117 19.83 8.89 21.45
C PRO A 117 21.06 7.96 21.46
N VAL A 118 21.98 8.23 22.39
CA VAL A 118 23.20 7.43 22.63
C VAL A 118 22.86 5.94 22.60
N ALA A 119 23.63 5.18 21.83
CA ALA A 119 23.50 3.75 21.66
C ALA A 119 24.13 3.04 22.86
N SER A 120 23.31 2.68 23.84
CA SER A 120 23.72 1.94 25.03
C SER A 120 23.27 0.48 24.94
N HIS A 121 24.17 -0.45 24.69
CA HIS A 121 23.91 -1.85 25.01
C HIS A 121 24.71 -2.22 26.25
N ASP A 122 24.00 -2.45 27.36
CA ASP A 122 24.43 -3.37 28.40
C ASP A 122 24.49 -4.80 27.84
N ASP A 123 25.31 -5.67 28.46
CA ASP A 123 25.53 -7.02 27.95
C ASP A 123 24.24 -7.86 27.93
N VAL A 124 23.32 -7.64 28.87
CA VAL A 124 22.06 -8.38 29.01
C VAL A 124 21.08 -8.01 27.88
N SER A 125 20.93 -6.73 27.54
CA SER A 125 20.12 -6.31 26.39
C SER A 125 20.77 -6.66 25.04
N TYR A 126 22.11 -6.69 24.97
CA TYR A 126 22.81 -7.23 23.80
C TYR A 126 22.52 -8.72 23.60
N GLU A 127 22.66 -9.53 24.65
CA GLU A 127 22.43 -10.98 24.61
C GLU A 127 20.96 -11.29 24.28
N ALA A 128 20.01 -10.60 24.92
CA ALA A 128 18.58 -10.71 24.62
C ALA A 128 18.29 -10.40 23.15
N LYS A 129 18.92 -9.37 22.57
CA LYS A 129 18.80 -9.06 21.14
C LYS A 129 19.38 -10.16 20.25
N ALA A 130 20.61 -10.60 20.55
CA ALA A 130 21.31 -11.62 19.76
C ALA A 130 20.54 -12.93 19.70
N LEU A 131 20.06 -13.43 20.85
CA LEU A 131 19.26 -14.66 20.92
C LEU A 131 17.91 -14.51 20.20
N VAL A 132 17.23 -13.36 20.34
CA VAL A 132 15.95 -13.10 19.66
C VAL A 132 16.10 -13.04 18.13
N ASP A 133 17.12 -12.36 17.61
CA ASP A 133 17.37 -12.27 16.15
C ASP A 133 17.82 -13.61 15.56
N TYR A 134 18.62 -14.39 16.31
CA TYR A 134 19.00 -15.75 15.94
C TYR A 134 17.76 -16.65 15.85
N ARG A 135 16.92 -16.66 16.91
CA ARG A 135 15.68 -17.43 16.95
C ARG A 135 14.70 -17.03 15.84
N GLU A 136 14.53 -15.74 15.54
CA GLU A 136 13.67 -15.31 14.42
C GLU A 136 14.22 -15.74 13.05
N THR A 137 15.53 -15.99 12.94
CA THR A 137 16.15 -16.55 11.74
C THR A 137 15.90 -18.05 11.61
N LEU A 138 16.14 -18.84 12.66
CA LEU A 138 15.80 -20.27 12.69
C LEU A 138 14.30 -20.51 12.38
N VAL A 139 13.41 -19.67 12.94
CA VAL A 139 11.96 -19.72 12.67
C VAL A 139 11.63 -19.42 11.19
N ARG A 140 12.32 -18.46 10.57
CA ARG A 140 12.18 -18.12 9.16
C ARG A 140 12.62 -19.27 8.26
N ASP A 141 13.78 -19.87 8.56
CA ASP A 141 14.34 -20.96 7.77
C ASP A 141 13.49 -22.24 7.89
N ARG A 142 13.01 -22.56 9.10
CA ARG A 142 12.04 -23.64 9.30
C ARG A 142 10.75 -23.39 8.50
N THR A 143 10.26 -22.15 8.46
CA THR A 143 9.04 -21.80 7.69
C THR A 143 9.28 -21.94 6.18
N SER A 144 10.44 -21.53 5.68
CA SER A 144 10.87 -21.75 4.29
C SER A 144 10.87 -23.24 3.93
N LYS A 145 11.45 -24.08 4.79
CA LYS A 145 11.46 -25.55 4.62
C LYS A 145 10.06 -26.17 4.70
N ILE A 146 9.23 -25.75 5.64
CA ILE A 146 7.82 -26.19 5.76
C ILE A 146 7.07 -25.94 4.44
N ASN A 147 7.21 -24.74 3.86
CA ASN A 147 6.55 -24.42 2.60
C ASN A 147 7.03 -25.30 1.43
N ARG A 148 8.35 -25.58 1.35
CA ARG A 148 8.92 -26.50 0.35
C ARG A 148 8.42 -27.94 0.51
N VAL A 149 8.34 -28.42 1.74
CA VAL A 149 7.83 -29.76 2.05
C VAL A 149 6.36 -29.88 1.66
N LEU A 150 5.52 -28.90 1.98
CA LEU A 150 4.09 -28.92 1.63
C LEU A 150 3.86 -29.01 0.11
N TRP A 151 4.66 -28.32 -0.70
CA TRP A 151 4.62 -28.46 -2.16
C TRP A 151 5.00 -29.86 -2.65
N ARG A 152 6.07 -30.46 -2.10
CA ARG A 152 6.47 -31.84 -2.48
C ARG A 152 5.46 -32.89 -2.00
N VAL A 153 4.89 -32.71 -0.81
CA VAL A 153 3.82 -33.57 -0.29
C VAL A 153 2.62 -33.54 -1.22
N HIS A 154 2.17 -32.35 -1.65
CA HIS A 154 1.08 -32.20 -2.62
C HIS A 154 1.38 -32.83 -4.00
N GLN A 155 2.64 -32.82 -4.45
CA GLN A 155 3.07 -33.50 -5.69
C GLN A 155 3.10 -35.03 -5.55
N LEU A 156 3.43 -35.55 -4.36
CA LEU A 156 3.43 -36.99 -4.05
C LEU A 156 2.01 -37.51 -3.80
N ASP A 157 1.13 -36.67 -3.25
CA ASP A 157 -0.21 -37.01 -2.79
C ASP A 157 -1.05 -35.74 -2.56
N PRO A 158 -1.94 -35.37 -3.49
CA PRO A 158 -2.83 -34.22 -3.31
C PRO A 158 -3.84 -34.38 -2.16
N GLU A 159 -4.17 -35.61 -1.75
CA GLU A 159 -5.19 -35.91 -0.75
C GLU A 159 -4.63 -35.95 0.69
N TYR A 160 -3.30 -36.05 0.85
CA TYR A 160 -2.65 -36.11 2.16
C TYR A 160 -2.86 -34.83 2.99
N HIS A 161 -3.86 -34.87 3.88
CA HIS A 161 -4.24 -33.73 4.69
C HIS A 161 -3.22 -33.40 5.79
N MET A 162 -2.61 -32.21 5.68
CA MET A 162 -1.75 -31.65 6.73
C MET A 162 -2.45 -30.53 7.51
N PRO A 163 -2.62 -30.66 8.84
CA PRO A 163 -3.20 -29.61 9.68
C PRO A 163 -2.43 -28.27 9.58
N ARG A 164 -3.16 -27.16 9.55
CA ARG A 164 -2.59 -25.80 9.41
C ARG A 164 -1.60 -25.51 10.54
N GLY A 165 -0.32 -25.35 10.20
CA GLY A 165 0.77 -25.13 11.17
C GLY A 165 1.30 -26.40 11.84
N GLY A 166 0.79 -27.59 11.50
CA GLY A 166 1.13 -28.87 12.13
C GLY A 166 2.62 -29.17 12.19
N LEU A 167 3.39 -28.83 11.14
CA LEU A 167 4.86 -29.01 11.10
C LEU A 167 5.66 -28.11 12.05
N THR A 168 5.01 -27.37 12.95
CA THR A 168 5.66 -26.77 14.13
C THR A 168 5.71 -27.71 15.34
N LEU A 169 4.96 -28.82 15.32
CA LEU A 169 4.85 -29.81 16.38
C LEU A 169 5.51 -31.14 15.98
N ASN A 170 6.30 -31.71 16.88
CA ASN A 170 7.01 -32.99 16.68
C ASN A 170 6.09 -34.14 16.23
N LYS A 171 4.84 -34.20 16.73
CA LYS A 171 3.87 -35.23 16.33
C LYS A 171 3.66 -35.27 14.82
N HIS A 172 3.37 -34.13 14.19
CA HIS A 172 3.13 -34.08 12.74
C HIS A 172 4.42 -34.18 11.92
N GLN A 173 5.55 -33.73 12.47
CA GLN A 173 6.87 -33.93 11.86
C GLN A 173 7.21 -35.43 11.78
N ASN A 174 7.00 -36.17 12.87
CA ASN A 174 7.24 -37.61 12.94
C ASN A 174 6.25 -38.39 12.05
N ASN A 175 4.96 -38.05 12.08
CA ASN A 175 3.96 -38.69 11.22
C ASN A 175 4.27 -38.51 9.73
N LEU A 176 4.69 -37.30 9.32
CA LEU A 176 5.08 -37.05 7.93
C LEU A 176 6.41 -37.73 7.59
N ALA A 177 7.39 -37.75 8.51
CA ALA A 177 8.65 -38.47 8.31
C ALA A 177 8.40 -39.96 8.05
N ALA A 178 7.52 -40.60 8.83
CA ALA A 178 7.13 -42.00 8.66
C ALA A 178 6.40 -42.25 7.33
N TRP A 179 5.38 -41.46 7.00
CA TRP A 179 4.63 -41.55 5.72
C TRP A 179 5.52 -41.32 4.48
N LEU A 180 6.63 -40.60 4.64
CA LEU A 180 7.63 -40.42 3.60
C LEU A 180 8.61 -41.59 3.46
N ILE A 181 8.68 -42.58 4.36
CA ILE A 181 9.67 -43.67 4.28
C ILE A 181 9.45 -44.50 3.00
N ASP A 182 8.26 -45.07 2.86
CA ASP A 182 7.92 -46.05 1.82
C ASP A 182 7.70 -45.43 0.43
N ARG A 183 7.81 -44.09 0.32
CA ARG A 183 7.57 -43.37 -0.94
C ARG A 183 8.83 -43.32 -1.82
N PRO A 184 8.77 -43.83 -3.07
CA PRO A 184 9.89 -43.77 -4.01
C PRO A 184 10.01 -42.38 -4.66
N GLY A 185 11.02 -42.21 -5.51
CA GLY A 185 11.19 -41.01 -6.33
C GLY A 185 11.97 -39.86 -5.68
N ILE A 186 12.27 -38.85 -6.50
CA ILE A 186 13.12 -37.71 -6.12
C ILE A 186 12.45 -36.81 -5.07
N ASP A 187 11.16 -36.53 -5.22
CA ASP A 187 10.43 -35.63 -4.31
C ASP A 187 10.25 -36.22 -2.91
N ALA A 188 10.02 -37.52 -2.79
CA ALA A 188 10.00 -38.19 -1.49
C ALA A 188 11.37 -38.11 -0.81
N ARG A 189 12.46 -38.35 -1.55
CA ARG A 189 13.83 -38.20 -1.03
C ARG A 189 14.12 -36.77 -0.56
N LEU A 190 13.78 -35.76 -1.36
CA LEU A 190 14.00 -34.36 -1.02
C LEU A 190 13.08 -33.87 0.11
N ALA A 191 11.86 -34.39 0.20
CA ALA A 191 10.96 -34.14 1.33
C ALA A 191 11.52 -34.74 2.64
N ARG A 192 12.06 -35.97 2.61
CA ARG A 192 12.73 -36.59 3.78
C ARG A 192 13.88 -35.72 4.31
N HIS A 193 14.73 -35.18 3.42
CA HIS A 193 15.82 -34.27 3.81
C HIS A 193 15.30 -32.95 4.45
N GLU A 194 14.30 -32.30 3.84
CA GLU A 194 13.75 -31.05 4.39
C GLU A 194 12.95 -31.28 5.69
N VAL A 195 12.28 -32.42 5.86
CA VAL A 195 11.60 -32.80 7.12
C VAL A 195 12.61 -33.05 8.25
N ALA A 196 13.72 -33.76 7.98
CA ALA A 196 14.80 -33.93 8.96
C ALA A 196 15.37 -32.57 9.42
N ALA A 197 15.56 -31.62 8.48
CA ALA A 197 16.00 -30.27 8.80
C ALA A 197 14.93 -29.45 9.57
N ILE A 198 13.63 -29.64 9.32
CA ILE A 198 12.54 -29.04 10.11
C ILE A 198 12.55 -29.56 11.56
N ILE A 199 12.84 -30.85 11.76
CA ILE A 199 12.96 -31.46 13.10
C ILE A 199 14.16 -30.85 13.85
N ALA A 200 15.34 -30.81 13.22
CA ALA A 200 16.55 -30.21 13.80
C ALA A 200 16.33 -28.75 14.20
N LEU A 201 15.86 -27.90 13.28
CA LEU A 201 15.51 -26.50 13.57
C LEU A 201 14.44 -26.39 14.66
N THR A 202 13.50 -27.34 14.78
CA THR A 202 12.49 -27.31 15.85
C THR A 202 13.06 -27.66 17.22
N ALA A 203 14.09 -28.51 17.31
CA ALA A 203 14.83 -28.73 18.56
C ALA A 203 15.63 -27.48 18.95
N GLU A 204 16.36 -26.90 18.01
CA GLU A 204 17.19 -25.71 18.21
C GLU A 204 16.36 -24.46 18.60
N ILE A 205 15.25 -24.20 17.89
CA ILE A 205 14.29 -23.13 18.25
C ILE A 205 13.77 -23.32 19.68
N LYS A 206 13.55 -24.55 20.15
CA LYS A 206 13.12 -24.81 21.54
C LYS A 206 14.25 -24.56 22.55
N GLN A 207 15.50 -24.88 22.20
CA GLN A 207 16.66 -24.58 23.05
C GLN A 207 16.82 -23.06 23.22
N VAL A 208 16.95 -22.33 22.11
CA VAL A 208 17.11 -20.85 22.13
C VAL A 208 15.88 -20.16 22.75
N THR A 209 14.68 -20.74 22.62
CA THR A 209 13.49 -20.25 23.35
C THR A 209 13.66 -20.34 24.87
N ARG A 210 14.27 -21.42 25.40
CA ARG A 210 14.51 -21.57 26.85
C ARG A 210 15.54 -20.56 27.34
N GLU A 211 16.63 -20.38 26.60
CA GLU A 211 17.69 -19.39 26.89
C GLU A 211 17.09 -17.98 27.00
N ILE A 212 16.29 -17.58 26.00
CA ILE A 212 15.55 -16.30 26.03
C ILE A 212 14.55 -16.24 27.20
N THR A 213 13.84 -17.33 27.50
CA THR A 213 12.86 -17.38 28.60
C THR A 213 13.53 -17.17 29.97
N THR A 214 14.70 -17.76 30.23
CA THR A 214 15.47 -17.51 31.45
C THR A 214 15.92 -16.05 31.50
N LEU A 215 16.66 -15.60 30.49
CA LEU A 215 17.22 -14.25 30.43
C LEU A 215 16.15 -13.15 30.57
N ALA A 216 14.97 -13.33 29.97
CA ALA A 216 13.86 -12.39 30.09
C ALA A 216 13.28 -12.32 31.52
N ARG A 217 13.14 -13.47 32.18
CA ARG A 217 12.57 -13.57 33.54
C ARG A 217 13.49 -12.90 34.57
N ASP A 218 14.79 -13.07 34.41
CA ASP A 218 15.78 -12.51 35.33
C ASP A 218 15.99 -11.01 35.08
N ALA A 219 16.04 -10.58 33.80
CA ALA A 219 16.37 -9.19 33.44
C ALA A 219 15.19 -8.22 33.51
N VAL A 220 13.97 -8.65 33.16
CA VAL A 220 12.80 -7.77 33.00
C VAL A 220 11.48 -8.36 33.55
N PRO A 221 11.44 -8.91 34.78
CA PRO A 221 10.26 -9.55 35.36
C PRO A 221 9.01 -8.64 35.33
N THR A 222 9.19 -7.33 35.54
CA THR A 222 8.12 -6.32 35.49
C THR A 222 7.41 -6.23 34.14
N LEU A 223 8.03 -6.63 33.03
CA LEU A 223 7.33 -6.69 31.73
C LEU A 223 6.33 -7.85 31.64
N MET A 224 6.53 -8.93 32.41
CA MET A 224 5.65 -10.11 32.40
C MET A 224 4.44 -9.98 33.32
N THR A 225 4.37 -8.96 34.19
CA THR A 225 3.13 -8.62 34.92
C THR A 225 2.08 -7.99 34.00
N MET A 226 2.49 -7.48 32.83
CA MET A 226 1.62 -6.86 31.85
C MET A 226 0.84 -7.92 31.04
N PRO A 227 -0.51 -7.88 31.03
CA PRO A 227 -1.31 -8.79 30.23
C PRO A 227 -0.89 -8.77 28.75
N GLY A 228 -0.60 -9.96 28.19
CA GLY A 228 -0.16 -10.14 26.81
C GLY A 228 1.35 -10.00 26.54
N CYS A 229 2.18 -9.70 27.54
CA CYS A 229 3.64 -9.58 27.37
C CYS A 229 4.41 -10.79 27.95
N ALA A 230 4.38 -11.91 27.24
CA ALA A 230 5.18 -13.10 27.56
C ALA A 230 6.69 -12.93 27.27
N GLU A 231 7.52 -13.87 27.73
CA GLU A 231 8.99 -13.76 27.78
C GLU A 231 9.65 -13.41 26.44
N LEU A 232 9.21 -14.05 25.35
CA LEU A 232 9.70 -13.77 23.99
C LEU A 232 9.40 -12.35 23.50
N THR A 233 8.39 -11.70 24.09
CA THR A 233 8.03 -10.31 23.79
C THR A 233 8.78 -9.36 24.71
N ALA A 234 8.92 -9.70 26.01
CA ALA A 234 9.74 -8.97 26.96
C ALA A 234 11.22 -8.90 26.53
N ALA A 235 11.82 -10.02 26.11
CA ALA A 235 13.18 -10.06 25.57
C ALA A 235 13.35 -9.21 24.30
N LYS A 236 12.35 -9.21 23.41
CA LYS A 236 12.37 -8.36 22.21
C LYS A 236 12.26 -6.88 22.56
N LEU A 237 11.46 -6.51 23.56
CA LEU A 237 11.40 -5.13 24.06
C LEU A 237 12.74 -4.72 24.69
N LEU A 238 13.31 -5.55 25.56
CA LEU A 238 14.61 -5.32 26.19
C LEU A 238 15.71 -5.10 25.13
N GLY A 239 15.90 -6.08 24.24
CA GLY A 239 16.98 -6.07 23.26
C GLY A 239 16.84 -4.99 22.18
N GLU A 240 15.62 -4.65 21.75
CA GLU A 240 15.41 -3.60 20.73
C GLU A 240 15.33 -2.18 21.31
N SER A 241 15.17 -2.03 22.63
CA SER A 241 15.27 -0.73 23.31
C SER A 241 16.73 -0.31 23.50
N ALA A 242 17.61 -1.28 23.82
CA ALA A 242 19.01 -1.07 24.17
C ALA A 242 19.15 -0.03 25.31
N GLY A 243 18.83 -0.45 26.54
CA GLY A 243 18.75 0.42 27.73
C GLY A 243 17.57 1.40 27.69
N ILE A 244 16.50 1.15 28.46
CA ILE A 244 15.29 2.01 28.44
C ILE A 244 15.55 3.45 28.95
N THR A 245 16.57 3.64 29.80
CA THR A 245 16.93 4.92 30.43
C THR A 245 17.43 5.99 29.45
N ARG A 246 17.79 5.62 28.21
CA ARG A 246 18.14 6.60 27.14
C ARG A 246 16.94 7.39 26.61
N PHE A 247 15.70 6.99 26.94
CA PHE A 247 14.49 7.68 26.52
C PHE A 247 13.96 8.55 27.66
N GLY A 248 14.30 9.84 27.65
CA GLY A 248 13.88 10.80 28.71
C GLY A 248 12.37 10.99 28.87
N THR A 249 11.55 10.52 27.91
CA THR A 249 10.08 10.48 28.03
C THR A 249 9.50 9.25 27.32
N GLU A 250 8.30 8.82 27.73
CA GLU A 250 7.50 7.82 27.02
C GLU A 250 7.23 8.22 25.55
N ALA A 251 7.08 9.52 25.27
CA ALA A 251 6.87 10.03 23.91
C ALA A 251 8.10 9.82 23.02
N HIS A 252 9.31 9.92 23.56
CA HIS A 252 10.55 9.61 22.83
C HIS A 252 10.62 8.11 22.50
N PHE A 253 10.29 7.24 23.46
CA PHE A 253 10.21 5.80 23.22
C PHE A 253 9.12 5.43 22.19
N ALA A 254 7.91 6.00 22.31
CA ALA A 254 6.80 5.79 21.39
C ALA A 254 7.13 6.23 19.95
N ARG A 255 7.87 7.34 19.79
CA ARG A 255 8.39 7.82 18.50
C ARG A 255 9.50 6.91 17.95
N HIS A 256 10.40 6.43 18.80
CA HIS A 256 11.45 5.47 18.41
C HIS A 256 10.86 4.12 17.97
N ALA A 257 9.92 3.55 18.74
CA ALA A 257 9.18 2.32 18.42
C ALA A 257 8.19 2.47 17.25
N GLY A 258 8.04 3.67 16.69
CA GLY A 258 7.16 3.95 15.56
C GLY A 258 5.67 3.73 15.85
N VAL A 259 5.25 3.84 17.12
CA VAL A 259 3.83 3.78 17.52
C VAL A 259 3.20 5.17 17.67
N ALA A 260 4.01 6.21 17.89
CA ALA A 260 3.52 7.59 17.99
C ALA A 260 2.89 8.09 16.67
N PRO A 261 1.72 8.74 16.71
CA PRO A 261 1.04 9.28 15.54
C PRO A 261 1.69 10.60 15.05
N VAL A 262 2.02 10.69 13.77
CA VAL A 262 2.75 11.83 13.18
C VAL A 262 1.78 12.96 12.83
N PRO A 263 2.01 14.21 13.28
CA PRO A 263 1.16 15.36 12.90
C PRO A 263 1.25 15.65 11.40
N VAL A 264 0.13 16.04 10.79
CA VAL A 264 0.01 16.40 9.37
C VAL A 264 -0.93 17.60 9.22
N TRP A 265 -0.43 18.78 9.60
CA TRP A 265 -1.10 20.05 9.40
C TRP A 265 -0.10 21.17 9.10
N SER A 266 -0.57 22.21 8.41
CA SER A 266 0.14 23.47 8.18
C SER A 266 -0.42 24.63 9.00
N ALA A 267 -1.71 24.57 9.38
CA ALA A 267 -2.40 25.63 10.14
C ALA A 267 -3.30 25.06 11.26
N ASN A 268 -4.27 24.21 10.93
CA ASN A 268 -5.22 23.66 11.92
C ASN A 268 -4.67 22.37 12.56
N PRO A 269 -4.40 22.35 13.89
CA PRO A 269 -3.92 21.15 14.57
C PRO A 269 -4.97 20.03 14.66
N GLY A 270 -4.50 18.79 14.85
CA GLY A 270 -5.35 17.63 15.18
C GLY A 270 -5.39 16.49 14.14
N ARG A 271 -4.92 16.70 12.90
CA ARG A 271 -4.81 15.62 11.90
C ARG A 271 -3.50 14.87 12.03
N HIS A 272 -3.55 13.56 12.36
CA HIS A 272 -2.35 12.71 12.42
C HIS A 272 -2.39 11.57 11.39
N ARG A 273 -1.21 11.04 11.04
CA ARG A 273 -1.03 9.81 10.24
C ARG A 273 -0.14 8.79 10.96
N LEU A 274 -0.25 7.52 10.57
CA LEU A 274 0.67 6.47 11.00
C LEU A 274 2.09 6.71 10.48
N THR A 275 3.11 6.50 11.32
CA THR A 275 4.50 6.57 10.88
C THR A 275 4.91 5.35 10.05
N ARG A 276 5.51 5.62 8.87
CA ARG A 276 6.18 4.59 8.05
C ARG A 276 7.63 4.32 8.51
N SER A 277 8.14 5.07 9.50
CA SER A 277 9.46 4.96 10.13
C SER A 277 9.41 4.57 11.62
N GLY A 278 10.56 4.22 12.21
CA GLY A 278 10.69 3.74 13.59
C GLY A 278 11.08 2.26 13.66
N ASN A 279 11.50 1.78 14.84
CA ASN A 279 11.94 0.40 15.05
C ASN A 279 10.74 -0.56 14.90
N ARG A 280 10.74 -1.32 13.81
CA ARG A 280 9.65 -2.25 13.47
C ARG A 280 9.58 -3.48 14.37
N GLN A 281 10.67 -3.84 15.07
CA GLN A 281 10.66 -4.96 16.00
C GLN A 281 9.97 -4.57 17.32
N LEU A 282 10.25 -3.37 17.86
CA LEU A 282 9.46 -2.78 18.96
C LEU A 282 8.00 -2.60 18.58
N ASN A 283 7.73 -2.08 17.38
CA ASN A 283 6.38 -1.91 16.85
C ASN A 283 5.59 -3.23 16.84
N ALA A 284 6.21 -4.30 16.34
CA ALA A 284 5.61 -5.63 16.30
C ALA A 284 5.43 -6.25 17.70
N ALA A 285 6.33 -5.98 18.65
CA ALA A 285 6.18 -6.41 20.03
C ALA A 285 4.98 -5.72 20.72
N LEU A 286 4.93 -4.39 20.69
CA LEU A 286 3.83 -3.60 21.27
C LEU A 286 2.47 -3.96 20.63
N HIS A 287 2.42 -4.14 19.30
CA HIS A 287 1.21 -4.57 18.60
C HIS A 287 0.75 -5.98 18.98
N ARG A 288 1.65 -6.92 19.29
CA ARG A 288 1.30 -8.26 19.80
C ARG A 288 0.69 -8.20 21.20
N ILE A 289 1.25 -7.39 22.09
CA ILE A 289 0.69 -7.15 23.43
C ILE A 289 -0.72 -6.57 23.29
N ALA A 290 -0.86 -5.49 22.51
CA ALA A 290 -2.12 -4.78 22.33
C ALA A 290 -3.22 -5.65 21.68
N LEU A 291 -2.89 -6.48 20.68
CA LEU A 291 -3.82 -7.46 20.11
C LEU A 291 -4.22 -8.59 21.09
N THR A 292 -3.36 -8.90 22.06
CA THR A 292 -3.65 -9.92 23.08
C THR A 292 -4.56 -9.32 24.15
N GLN A 293 -4.25 -8.13 24.66
CA GLN A 293 -5.11 -7.39 25.58
C GLN A 293 -6.50 -7.14 24.99
N ALA A 294 -6.62 -6.75 23.72
CA ALA A 294 -7.92 -6.57 23.07
C ALA A 294 -8.84 -7.82 23.10
N ARG A 295 -8.31 -9.00 23.43
CA ARG A 295 -9.04 -10.28 23.58
C ARG A 295 -9.21 -10.73 25.04
N MET A 296 -8.69 -9.99 26.02
CA MET A 296 -8.73 -10.30 27.45
C MET A 296 -9.67 -9.30 28.15
N PRO A 297 -10.92 -9.69 28.51
CA PRO A 297 -11.93 -8.75 29.04
C PRO A 297 -11.44 -7.87 30.19
N GLU A 298 -10.75 -8.46 31.16
CA GLU A 298 -10.24 -7.80 32.37
C GLU A 298 -9.04 -6.85 32.13
N SER A 299 -8.64 -6.59 30.88
CA SER A 299 -7.45 -5.79 30.57
C SER A 299 -7.79 -4.37 30.10
N LEU A 300 -6.95 -3.40 30.49
CA LEU A 300 -7.07 -2.00 30.06
C LEU A 300 -7.12 -1.86 28.54
N GLY A 301 -6.36 -2.68 27.80
CA GLY A 301 -6.39 -2.71 26.34
C GLY A 301 -7.72 -3.20 25.75
N HIS A 302 -8.47 -4.07 26.44
CA HIS A 302 -9.84 -4.43 26.03
C HIS A 302 -10.81 -3.28 26.30
N THR A 303 -10.81 -2.71 27.51
CA THR A 303 -11.65 -1.56 27.86
C THR A 303 -11.43 -0.38 26.90
N TYR A 304 -10.17 -0.08 26.58
CA TYR A 304 -9.81 0.94 25.59
C TYR A 304 -10.30 0.58 24.18
N TYR A 305 -10.13 -0.67 23.74
CA TYR A 305 -10.55 -1.14 22.43
C TYR A 305 -12.08 -1.08 22.25
N GLN A 306 -12.85 -1.51 23.26
CA GLN A 306 -14.31 -1.41 23.24
C GLN A 306 -14.76 0.06 23.19
N ARG A 307 -14.25 0.91 24.09
CA ARG A 307 -14.53 2.37 24.07
C ARG A 307 -14.26 3.00 22.69
N LYS A 308 -13.20 2.59 22.00
CA LYS A 308 -12.89 3.07 20.64
C LYS A 308 -13.83 2.49 19.56
N ARG A 309 -14.35 1.28 19.70
CA ARG A 309 -15.42 0.74 18.84
C ARG A 309 -16.73 1.49 19.05
N ASP A 310 -17.06 1.82 20.30
CA ASP A 310 -18.27 2.57 20.68
C ASP A 310 -18.20 4.03 20.19
N GLU A 311 -17.00 4.63 20.15
CA GLU A 311 -16.69 5.88 19.41
C GLU A 311 -16.81 5.77 17.87
N GLY A 312 -17.36 4.68 17.34
CA GLY A 312 -17.57 4.49 15.91
C GLY A 312 -16.31 4.19 15.11
N LYS A 313 -15.22 3.69 15.73
CA LYS A 313 -13.96 3.37 15.05
C LYS A 313 -13.79 1.84 14.95
N PRO A 314 -14.51 1.15 14.04
CA PRO A 314 -14.56 -0.32 13.99
C PRO A 314 -13.19 -0.96 13.70
N ASN A 315 -12.32 -0.25 12.98
CA ASN A 315 -10.94 -0.67 12.68
C ASN A 315 -9.90 0.02 13.57
N ALA A 316 -10.26 0.36 14.80
CA ALA A 316 -9.31 0.78 15.84
C ALA A 316 -8.39 -0.40 16.22
N LYS A 317 -7.41 -0.71 15.36
CA LYS A 317 -6.22 -1.49 15.73
C LYS A 317 -5.72 -0.90 17.05
N PRO A 318 -5.44 -1.72 18.09
CA PRO A 318 -5.17 -1.19 19.41
C PRO A 318 -3.80 -0.49 19.43
N CYS A 319 -3.82 0.82 19.12
CA CYS A 319 -2.66 1.69 19.16
C CYS A 319 -2.32 1.99 20.62
N ALA A 320 -1.22 1.42 21.10
CA ALA A 320 -0.66 1.65 22.43
C ALA A 320 -0.02 3.06 22.57
N ALA A 321 -0.71 4.09 22.10
CA ALA A 321 -0.21 5.46 21.93
C ALA A 321 -1.33 6.51 22.12
N SER A 322 -2.11 6.34 23.20
CA SER A 322 -2.93 7.39 23.82
C SER A 322 -2.70 7.31 25.32
N ASN A 323 -2.45 8.44 25.97
CA ASN A 323 -2.07 8.49 27.39
C ASN A 323 -3.09 7.79 28.31
N ASP A 324 -4.39 7.84 27.97
CA ASP A 324 -5.48 7.08 28.60
C ASP A 324 -5.21 5.57 28.81
N ALA A 325 -4.38 4.94 27.96
CA ALA A 325 -4.20 3.49 27.94
C ALA A 325 -3.15 2.99 28.96
N TRP A 326 -2.35 3.89 29.54
CA TRP A 326 -1.28 3.58 30.48
C TRP A 326 -1.37 4.53 31.69
N PRO A 327 -2.17 4.20 32.72
CA PRO A 327 -2.24 4.99 33.94
C PRO A 327 -0.98 4.80 34.78
N ALA A 328 0.06 5.58 34.48
CA ALA A 328 1.13 5.84 35.45
C ALA A 328 0.54 6.57 36.66
N SER A 329 0.80 6.07 37.87
CA SER A 329 0.16 6.55 39.10
C SER A 329 0.59 7.97 39.47
N SER A 330 -0.26 8.95 39.21
CA SER A 330 -0.12 10.34 39.69
C SER A 330 -1.41 10.82 40.36
N THR A 331 -1.47 10.71 41.67
CA THR A 331 -2.66 10.98 42.49
C THR A 331 -2.78 12.46 42.86
N THR A 332 -3.44 13.27 42.04
CA THR A 332 -3.74 14.67 42.38
C THR A 332 -5.18 15.05 42.05
N THR A 333 -6.02 15.13 43.08
CA THR A 333 -7.46 15.45 42.99
C THR A 333 -7.70 16.95 43.06
N SER A 334 -8.50 17.53 42.14
CA SER A 334 -9.36 18.72 42.36
C SER A 334 -10.28 18.99 41.15
N PRO A 335 -11.41 19.71 41.30
CA PRO A 335 -12.63 19.29 40.60
C PRO A 335 -13.23 20.26 39.56
N SER A 336 -14.06 19.66 38.70
CA SER A 336 -15.20 20.17 37.93
C SER A 336 -15.49 21.69 37.84
N THR A 337 -15.76 22.15 36.61
CA THR A 337 -16.78 23.18 36.37
C THR A 337 -17.70 22.74 35.22
N THR A 338 -19.01 22.86 35.43
CA THR A 338 -20.06 22.42 34.49
C THR A 338 -20.54 23.58 33.62
N THR A 339 -20.88 23.32 32.36
CA THR A 339 -21.80 24.19 31.60
C THR A 339 -22.65 23.34 30.67
N THR A 340 -23.96 23.63 30.62
CA THR A 340 -24.99 22.78 30.04
C THR A 340 -25.66 23.48 28.86
N ALA A 341 -25.97 22.74 27.79
CA ALA A 341 -26.93 23.15 26.76
C ALA A 341 -27.70 21.92 26.26
N GLN A 342 -29.01 22.07 26.01
CA GLN A 342 -29.93 20.97 25.68
C GLN A 342 -30.55 21.08 24.27
N PRO A 343 -31.16 19.99 23.73
CA PRO A 343 -31.58 19.90 22.33
C PRO A 343 -33.08 20.13 22.07
N HIS A 344 -33.41 20.40 20.81
CA HIS A 344 -34.75 20.44 20.21
C HIS A 344 -34.70 19.83 18.80
N ASN A 345 -35.73 19.17 18.24
CA ASN A 345 -36.87 18.47 18.82
C ASN A 345 -37.32 17.36 17.83
N LYS A 346 -38.26 16.47 18.20
CA LYS A 346 -38.75 15.33 17.38
C LYS A 346 -40.19 15.55 16.84
N THR A 347 -40.68 14.54 16.12
CA THR A 347 -42.09 14.03 15.98
C THR A 347 -42.72 14.18 14.57
N PRO A 348 -43.80 13.44 14.18
CA PRO A 348 -43.63 12.23 13.34
C PRO A 348 -44.79 11.97 12.31
N LEU A 349 -44.91 10.69 11.86
CA LEU A 349 -46.05 10.01 11.18
C LEU A 349 -46.29 10.32 9.67
N ASP A 350 -47.12 9.57 8.93
CA ASP A 350 -47.25 8.11 8.66
C ASP A 350 -48.32 7.91 7.54
N ILE A 351 -48.44 6.69 6.95
CA ILE A 351 -49.53 6.24 6.03
C ILE A 351 -49.49 6.91 4.63
N GLY A 352 -49.84 6.30 3.49
CA GLY A 352 -50.31 4.93 3.17
C GLY A 352 -50.30 4.66 1.65
N ALA A 353 -50.90 3.56 1.19
CA ALA A 353 -50.74 3.03 -0.19
C ALA A 353 -51.94 3.21 -1.13
N MET A 354 -51.72 3.11 -2.46
CA MET A 354 -52.75 2.75 -3.45
C MET A 354 -52.15 2.09 -4.72
N ARG A 355 -53.00 1.63 -5.67
CA ARG A 355 -52.68 0.58 -6.69
C ARG A 355 -53.49 0.76 -8.00
N CYS A 356 -53.25 -0.10 -9.00
CA CYS A 356 -53.98 -0.30 -10.29
C CYS A 356 -53.70 0.77 -11.38
N GLU A 357 -53.30 0.45 -12.64
CA GLU A 357 -54.00 -0.17 -13.82
C GLU A 357 -54.80 0.86 -14.68
N GLU A 358 -55.05 0.76 -16.00
CA GLU A 358 -54.99 -0.37 -16.98
C GLU A 358 -54.84 0.09 -18.49
N ARG A 359 -54.68 -0.88 -19.43
CA ARG A 359 -55.13 -0.95 -20.87
C ARG A 359 -54.71 -0.01 -22.05
N LYS A 360 -53.85 -0.57 -22.91
CA LYS A 360 -54.05 -1.04 -24.33
C LYS A 360 -55.15 -0.48 -25.29
N ARG A 361 -54.75 -0.19 -26.55
CA ARG A 361 -55.35 -0.51 -27.91
C ARG A 361 -54.33 -0.03 -29.00
N ARG A 362 -53.98 -0.62 -30.16
CA ARG A 362 -54.60 -1.41 -31.28
C ARG A 362 -55.59 -0.62 -32.17
N ALA A 363 -55.53 -0.59 -33.52
CA ALA A 363 -54.59 -1.18 -34.53
C ALA A 363 -54.30 -0.18 -35.71
N THR A 364 -54.20 -0.43 -37.05
CA THR A 364 -54.65 -1.52 -37.96
C THR A 364 -53.77 -1.65 -39.28
N LYS A 365 -54.35 -1.78 -40.49
CA LYS A 365 -53.75 -2.04 -41.84
C LYS A 365 -54.03 -0.83 -42.80
N GLY A 366 -53.60 -0.70 -44.08
CA GLY A 366 -53.01 -1.61 -45.09
C GLY A 366 -52.53 -0.89 -46.39
N PRO A 367 -52.24 -1.59 -47.53
CA PRO A 367 -51.26 -1.12 -48.55
C PRO A 367 -51.71 -1.00 -50.03
N ARG A 368 -50.93 -0.30 -50.90
CA ARG A 368 -50.81 -0.62 -52.36
C ARG A 368 -49.61 0.03 -53.14
N ASN A 369 -48.82 -0.85 -53.78
CA ASN A 369 -48.05 -0.80 -55.05
C ASN A 369 -47.62 0.50 -55.80
N GLN A 370 -46.37 0.40 -56.31
CA GLN A 370 -45.87 0.64 -57.71
C GLN A 370 -45.06 1.89 -58.15
N ARG A 371 -43.91 1.58 -58.77
CA ARG A 371 -43.11 2.27 -59.82
C ARG A 371 -42.26 3.52 -59.45
N SER A 372 -41.02 3.49 -59.93
CA SER A 372 -40.00 4.55 -60.05
C SER A 372 -39.54 4.62 -61.53
N PRO A 373 -38.59 5.48 -61.98
CA PRO A 373 -37.86 6.63 -61.37
C PRO A 373 -38.31 7.97 -62.07
N PRO A 374 -37.71 9.21 -61.95
CA PRO A 374 -36.28 9.57 -61.74
C PRO A 374 -35.98 10.84 -60.88
N ARG A 375 -34.69 11.26 -60.91
CA ARG A 375 -34.10 12.59 -60.56
C ARG A 375 -34.54 13.28 -59.25
N VAL A 376 -33.58 13.52 -58.35
CA VAL A 376 -33.75 14.30 -57.12
C VAL A 376 -33.26 15.75 -57.32
N PRO A 377 -34.13 16.78 -57.23
CA PRO A 377 -33.76 18.17 -56.94
C PRO A 377 -33.71 18.41 -55.41
N HIS A 378 -33.22 19.58 -54.98
CA HIS A 378 -32.97 19.90 -53.58
C HIS A 378 -34.24 19.96 -52.68
N SER A 379 -34.09 19.42 -51.47
CA SER A 379 -34.69 19.84 -50.17
C SER A 379 -36.20 20.11 -50.08
N PRO A 380 -36.89 19.47 -49.11
CA PRO A 380 -36.94 20.11 -47.79
C PRO A 380 -36.81 19.16 -46.59
N SER A 381 -36.71 19.74 -45.40
CA SER A 381 -36.55 19.07 -44.10
C SER A 381 -37.70 18.13 -43.73
N THR A 382 -37.38 16.96 -43.15
CA THR A 382 -38.37 16.12 -42.44
C THR A 382 -37.83 15.63 -41.10
N ALA A 383 -38.69 15.68 -40.09
CA ALA A 383 -38.49 15.13 -38.74
C ALA A 383 -39.84 14.58 -38.23
N PRO A 384 -39.92 13.75 -37.17
CA PRO A 384 -38.83 13.28 -36.31
C PRO A 384 -38.70 11.73 -36.24
N ARG A 385 -39.35 10.98 -37.15
CA ARG A 385 -39.41 9.50 -37.04
C ARG A 385 -38.07 8.79 -37.29
N GLY A 386 -37.20 9.33 -38.14
CA GLY A 386 -35.82 8.84 -38.27
C GLY A 386 -35.04 9.06 -36.98
N ASN A 387 -35.05 10.30 -36.48
CA ASN A 387 -34.40 10.71 -35.23
C ASN A 387 -34.81 9.83 -34.04
N LEU A 388 -36.10 9.47 -33.90
CA LEU A 388 -36.53 8.63 -32.78
C LEU A 388 -35.89 7.23 -32.80
N VAL A 389 -35.79 6.59 -33.97
CA VAL A 389 -35.15 5.27 -34.11
C VAL A 389 -33.64 5.39 -33.89
N LEU A 390 -33.01 6.41 -34.48
CA LEU A 390 -31.56 6.63 -34.40
C LEU A 390 -31.09 7.03 -33.00
N MET A 391 -31.82 7.92 -32.32
CA MET A 391 -31.57 8.25 -30.90
C MET A 391 -31.79 7.02 -30.00
N LEU A 392 -32.75 6.15 -30.33
CA LEU A 392 -32.94 4.90 -29.59
C LEU A 392 -31.78 3.92 -29.85
N THR A 393 -31.18 3.89 -31.04
CA THR A 393 -29.90 3.20 -31.28
C THR A 393 -28.76 3.80 -30.46
N ALA A 394 -28.62 5.13 -30.42
CA ALA A 394 -27.59 5.79 -29.59
C ALA A 394 -27.75 5.51 -28.10
N VAL A 395 -28.99 5.50 -27.58
CA VAL A 395 -29.30 5.06 -26.22
C VAL A 395 -28.94 3.58 -26.00
N LEU A 396 -29.27 2.68 -26.94
CA LEU A 396 -28.94 1.25 -26.83
C LEU A 396 -27.43 1.00 -26.81
N TYR A 397 -26.64 1.72 -27.62
CA TYR A 397 -25.19 1.59 -27.64
C TYR A 397 -24.54 2.21 -26.39
N GLY A 398 -25.00 3.37 -25.92
CA GLY A 398 -24.56 3.93 -24.64
C GLY A 398 -24.93 3.04 -23.44
N LEU A 399 -26.08 2.36 -23.49
CA LEU A 399 -26.44 1.35 -22.49
C LEU A 399 -25.51 0.12 -22.56
N ALA A 400 -25.01 -0.24 -23.75
CA ALA A 400 -24.09 -1.37 -23.92
C ALA A 400 -22.70 -1.11 -23.32
N THR A 401 -22.24 0.14 -23.22
CA THR A 401 -21.03 0.52 -22.47
C THR A 401 -21.31 0.75 -20.98
N ALA A 402 -22.46 1.32 -20.63
CA ALA A 402 -22.83 1.65 -19.26
C ALA A 402 -23.28 0.46 -18.38
N VAL A 403 -23.91 -0.58 -18.96
CA VAL A 403 -24.28 -1.81 -18.24
C VAL A 403 -23.05 -2.55 -17.69
N PRO A 404 -21.95 -2.75 -18.45
CA PRO A 404 -20.66 -3.20 -17.93
C PRO A 404 -20.21 -2.52 -16.63
N ILE A 405 -20.28 -1.19 -16.57
CA ILE A 405 -19.90 -0.39 -15.41
C ILE A 405 -20.83 -0.70 -14.22
N ALA A 406 -22.15 -0.72 -14.44
CA ALA A 406 -23.11 -1.03 -13.39
C ALA A 406 -22.97 -2.46 -12.85
N VAL A 407 -22.71 -3.45 -13.73
CA VAL A 407 -22.48 -4.85 -13.36
C VAL A 407 -21.16 -5.00 -12.60
N GLY A 408 -20.07 -4.39 -13.08
CA GLY A 408 -18.78 -4.42 -12.42
C GLY A 408 -18.83 -3.79 -11.03
N ALA A 409 -19.45 -2.62 -10.90
CA ALA A 409 -19.65 -1.95 -9.61
C ALA A 409 -20.50 -2.81 -8.64
N ALA A 410 -21.58 -3.44 -9.13
CA ALA A 410 -22.38 -4.36 -8.33
C ALA A 410 -21.58 -5.58 -7.86
N ILE A 411 -20.71 -6.15 -8.71
CA ILE A 411 -19.81 -7.26 -8.35
C ILE A 411 -18.81 -6.81 -7.28
N GLY A 412 -18.11 -5.69 -7.53
CA GLY A 412 -17.10 -5.11 -6.64
C GLY A 412 -17.65 -4.77 -5.25
N LEU A 413 -18.89 -4.28 -5.16
CA LEU A 413 -19.58 -3.98 -3.90
C LEU A 413 -20.17 -5.23 -3.22
N ARG A 414 -20.65 -6.24 -3.96
CA ARG A 414 -21.33 -7.41 -3.39
C ARG A 414 -20.39 -8.51 -2.90
N TRP A 415 -19.29 -8.79 -3.60
CA TRP A 415 -18.39 -9.90 -3.27
C TRP A 415 -16.99 -9.44 -2.83
N ASN A 416 -16.45 -10.09 -1.79
CA ASN A 416 -15.07 -9.90 -1.35
C ASN A 416 -14.14 -10.75 -2.23
N LEU A 417 -13.72 -10.20 -3.38
CA LEU A 417 -12.72 -10.82 -4.23
C LEU A 417 -11.35 -10.89 -3.52
N PRO A 418 -10.64 -12.03 -3.59
CA PRO A 418 -9.25 -12.15 -3.14
C PRO A 418 -8.33 -11.18 -3.89
N ASN A 419 -7.37 -10.59 -3.19
CA ASN A 419 -6.36 -9.67 -3.75
C ASN A 419 -5.69 -10.19 -5.04
N PRO A 420 -5.28 -11.49 -5.15
CA PRO A 420 -4.80 -12.06 -6.41
C PRO A 420 -5.73 -11.92 -7.61
N ILE A 421 -7.04 -12.08 -7.42
CA ILE A 421 -8.04 -12.03 -8.50
C ILE A 421 -8.35 -10.57 -8.85
N LEU A 422 -8.47 -9.72 -7.84
CA LEU A 422 -8.63 -8.27 -8.01
C LEU A 422 -7.46 -7.66 -8.80
N ALA A 423 -6.23 -7.99 -8.41
CA ALA A 423 -5.03 -7.55 -9.10
C ALA A 423 -4.92 -8.09 -10.53
N THR A 424 -5.31 -9.34 -10.79
CA THR A 424 -5.38 -9.89 -12.15
C THR A 424 -6.39 -9.14 -13.01
N LEU A 425 -7.56 -8.78 -12.49
CA LEU A 425 -8.55 -7.97 -13.22
C LEU A 425 -8.01 -6.56 -13.52
N MET A 426 -7.44 -5.87 -12.53
CA MET A 426 -6.82 -4.56 -12.74
C MET A 426 -5.66 -4.62 -13.75
N ALA A 427 -4.81 -5.65 -13.65
CA ALA A 427 -3.72 -5.85 -14.59
C ALA A 427 -4.22 -6.09 -16.04
N PHE A 428 -5.33 -6.81 -16.20
CA PHE A 428 -5.97 -7.04 -17.48
C PHE A 428 -6.58 -5.75 -18.08
N GLY A 429 -7.32 -4.97 -17.28
CA GLY A 429 -7.84 -3.66 -17.68
C GLY A 429 -6.73 -2.67 -18.05
N ALA A 430 -5.62 -2.68 -17.32
CA ALA A 430 -4.43 -1.91 -17.70
C ALA A 430 -3.90 -2.31 -19.09
N GLY A 431 -4.00 -3.59 -19.44
CA GLY A 431 -3.64 -4.11 -20.76
C GLY A 431 -4.56 -3.59 -21.86
N THR A 432 -5.88 -3.66 -21.67
CA THR A 432 -6.86 -3.19 -22.67
C THR A 432 -6.72 -1.68 -22.90
N MET A 433 -6.55 -0.89 -21.83
CA MET A 433 -6.31 0.55 -21.92
C MET A 433 -5.03 0.91 -22.69
N ILE A 434 -3.90 0.20 -22.50
CA ILE A 434 -2.66 0.48 -23.28
C ILE A 434 -2.91 0.33 -24.79
N ALA A 435 -3.68 -0.67 -25.21
CA ALA A 435 -4.02 -0.86 -26.61
C ALA A 435 -4.91 0.28 -27.13
N ALA A 436 -6.06 0.53 -26.48
CA ALA A 436 -7.01 1.57 -26.88
C ALA A 436 -6.37 2.97 -26.91
N VAL A 437 -5.55 3.32 -25.91
CA VAL A 437 -4.75 4.57 -25.89
C VAL A 437 -3.90 4.72 -27.14
N SER A 438 -3.29 3.63 -27.60
CA SER A 438 -2.37 3.63 -28.74
C SER A 438 -3.11 3.76 -30.08
N THR A 439 -4.03 2.83 -30.36
CA THR A 439 -4.67 2.66 -31.67
C THR A 439 -5.97 3.44 -31.85
N GLU A 440 -6.79 3.55 -30.80
CA GLU A 440 -8.14 4.12 -30.89
C GLU A 440 -8.19 5.58 -30.45
N LEU A 441 -7.33 5.99 -29.51
CA LEU A 441 -7.36 7.33 -28.91
C LEU A 441 -6.28 8.28 -29.47
N PHE A 442 -5.02 7.84 -29.56
CA PHE A 442 -3.91 8.72 -29.98
C PHE A 442 -3.62 8.69 -31.48
N GLU A 443 -3.57 7.50 -32.11
CA GLU A 443 -3.24 7.36 -33.55
C GLU A 443 -4.16 8.16 -34.50
N PRO A 444 -5.49 8.24 -34.30
CA PRO A 444 -6.35 9.08 -35.14
C PRO A 444 -5.99 10.57 -35.06
N ALA A 445 -5.56 11.06 -33.89
CA ALA A 445 -5.15 12.45 -33.73
C ALA A 445 -3.78 12.70 -34.37
N PHE A 446 -2.83 11.78 -34.16
CA PHE A 446 -1.49 11.86 -34.72
C PHE A 446 -1.53 11.91 -36.25
N THR A 447 -2.42 11.12 -36.87
CA THR A 447 -2.59 11.04 -38.32
C THR A 447 -3.43 12.19 -38.91
N GLN A 448 -4.53 12.61 -38.25
CA GLN A 448 -5.47 13.61 -38.81
C GLN A 448 -5.19 15.05 -38.39
N ALA A 449 -4.75 15.27 -37.15
CA ALA A 449 -4.47 16.60 -36.59
C ALA A 449 -2.95 16.93 -36.55
N GLY A 450 -2.11 15.92 -36.78
CA GLY A 450 -0.66 16.04 -36.80
C GLY A 450 -0.03 16.01 -35.41
N THR A 451 1.25 15.60 -35.37
CA THR A 451 2.00 15.31 -34.14
C THR A 451 1.95 16.42 -33.09
N GLY A 452 2.03 17.70 -33.49
CA GLY A 452 2.01 18.82 -32.55
C GLY A 452 0.68 18.98 -31.82
N VAL A 453 -0.45 18.87 -32.53
CA VAL A 453 -1.78 18.99 -31.93
C VAL A 453 -2.10 17.75 -31.09
N ALA A 454 -1.79 16.56 -31.61
CA ALA A 454 -1.98 15.29 -30.89
C ALA A 454 -1.19 15.24 -29.58
N ALA A 455 0.09 15.66 -29.58
CA ALA A 455 0.91 15.72 -28.38
C ALA A 455 0.39 16.76 -27.37
N MET A 456 -0.04 17.95 -27.83
CA MET A 456 -0.63 18.97 -26.95
C MET A 456 -1.93 18.48 -26.31
N ALA A 457 -2.78 17.77 -27.05
CA ALA A 457 -4.00 17.16 -26.53
C ALA A 457 -3.69 16.10 -25.46
N LEU A 458 -2.78 15.16 -25.78
CA LEU A 458 -2.33 14.10 -24.86
C LEU A 458 -1.77 14.68 -23.56
N PHE A 459 -0.81 15.60 -23.63
CA PHE A 459 -0.23 16.21 -22.42
C PHE A 459 -1.24 17.05 -21.64
N SER A 460 -2.20 17.70 -22.31
CA SER A 460 -3.29 18.43 -21.62
C SER A 460 -4.22 17.48 -20.88
N GLY A 461 -4.54 16.32 -21.47
CA GLY A 461 -5.32 15.26 -20.83
C GLY A 461 -4.65 14.72 -19.57
N THR A 462 -3.36 14.36 -19.67
CA THR A 462 -2.57 13.90 -18.51
C THR A 462 -2.47 14.98 -17.44
N ALA A 463 -2.27 16.25 -17.82
CA ALA A 463 -2.19 17.36 -16.88
C ALA A 463 -3.53 17.60 -16.15
N VAL A 464 -4.67 17.55 -16.87
CA VAL A 464 -6.00 17.68 -16.26
C VAL A 464 -6.28 16.53 -15.30
N TYR A 465 -5.98 15.28 -15.68
CA TYR A 465 -6.10 14.14 -14.76
C TYR A 465 -5.23 14.32 -13.52
N VAL A 466 -3.92 14.59 -13.68
CA VAL A 466 -2.97 14.72 -12.55
C VAL A 466 -3.33 15.89 -11.62
N VAL A 467 -3.91 16.98 -12.15
CA VAL A 467 -4.42 18.09 -11.34
C VAL A 467 -5.72 17.71 -10.62
N ALA A 468 -6.65 17.01 -11.29
CA ALA A 468 -7.90 16.55 -10.67
C ALA A 468 -7.63 15.53 -9.55
N ASP A 469 -6.82 14.51 -9.81
CA ASP A 469 -6.33 13.50 -8.87
C ASP A 469 -5.73 14.16 -7.62
N ARG A 470 -4.82 15.12 -7.80
CA ARG A 470 -4.18 15.86 -6.70
C ARG A 470 -5.13 16.81 -5.95
N LEU A 471 -6.14 17.36 -6.62
CA LEU A 471 -7.21 18.16 -5.98
C LEU A 471 -8.16 17.27 -5.16
N VAL A 472 -8.38 16.03 -5.59
CA VAL A 472 -9.13 15.01 -4.86
C VAL A 472 -8.33 14.54 -3.64
N GLU A 473 -7.06 14.18 -3.79
CA GLU A 473 -6.16 13.85 -2.67
C GLU A 473 -6.10 14.95 -1.61
N THR A 474 -6.07 16.22 -2.03
CA THR A 474 -5.94 17.35 -1.10
C THR A 474 -7.26 17.75 -0.42
N LYS A 475 -8.42 17.62 -1.09
CA LYS A 475 -9.73 17.93 -0.51
C LYS A 475 -10.37 16.77 0.25
N LEU A 476 -10.29 15.54 -0.27
CA LEU A 476 -10.91 14.34 0.30
C LEU A 476 -9.91 13.46 1.08
N GLY A 477 -8.61 13.62 0.85
CA GLY A 477 -7.57 12.88 1.58
C GLY A 477 -7.24 11.51 0.98
N SER A 478 -6.38 10.77 1.66
CA SER A 478 -5.87 9.47 1.22
C SER A 478 -6.84 8.28 1.44
N SER A 479 -8.15 8.55 1.56
CA SER A 479 -9.23 7.55 1.49
C SER A 479 -9.95 7.59 0.13
N ALA A 480 -9.42 8.36 -0.82
CA ALA A 480 -10.11 8.75 -2.04
C ALA A 480 -9.67 7.97 -3.29
N ILE A 481 -9.01 6.81 -3.16
CA ILE A 481 -8.55 6.03 -4.33
C ILE A 481 -9.76 5.55 -5.14
N GLY A 482 -10.83 5.10 -4.47
CA GLY A 482 -12.11 4.78 -5.13
C GLY A 482 -12.70 5.95 -5.95
N PRO A 483 -12.95 7.13 -5.35
CA PRO A 483 -13.36 8.34 -6.07
C PRO A 483 -12.40 8.81 -7.18
N ALA A 484 -11.09 8.69 -7.00
CA ALA A 484 -10.09 9.07 -8.02
C ALA A 484 -10.12 8.12 -9.24
N LEU A 485 -10.29 6.82 -9.01
CA LEU A 485 -10.52 5.83 -10.07
C LEU A 485 -11.85 6.09 -10.80
N MET A 486 -12.92 6.45 -10.09
CA MET A 486 -14.19 6.84 -10.72
C MET A 486 -14.06 8.10 -11.58
N ILE A 487 -13.23 9.06 -11.18
CA ILE A 487 -12.88 10.24 -12.00
C ILE A 487 -12.03 9.83 -13.21
N GLY A 488 -11.18 8.80 -13.08
CA GLY A 488 -10.51 8.15 -14.21
C GLY A 488 -11.50 7.61 -15.23
N VAL A 489 -12.38 6.68 -14.84
CA VAL A 489 -13.42 6.08 -15.69
C VAL A 489 -14.35 7.15 -16.29
N PHE A 490 -14.60 8.26 -15.59
CA PHE A 490 -15.36 9.38 -16.15
C PHE A 490 -14.59 10.16 -17.22
N LEU A 491 -13.32 10.53 -16.97
CA LEU A 491 -12.50 11.32 -17.91
C LEU A 491 -12.11 10.52 -19.16
N ASP A 492 -11.97 9.20 -19.01
CA ASP A 492 -11.69 8.25 -20.09
C ASP A 492 -12.96 7.90 -20.88
N GLY A 493 -14.02 7.52 -20.17
CA GLY A 493 -15.30 7.15 -20.77
C GLY A 493 -16.00 8.29 -21.49
N VAL A 494 -15.81 9.57 -21.11
CA VAL A 494 -16.47 10.71 -21.78
C VAL A 494 -16.07 10.79 -23.26
N PRO A 495 -14.78 10.86 -23.65
CA PRO A 495 -14.40 10.83 -25.06
C PRO A 495 -14.69 9.50 -25.76
N GLU A 496 -14.51 8.34 -25.13
CA GLU A 496 -14.91 7.04 -25.74
C GLU A 496 -16.38 7.05 -26.13
N ASN A 497 -17.27 7.42 -25.20
CA ASN A 497 -18.71 7.45 -25.45
C ASN A 497 -19.09 8.59 -26.41
N THR A 498 -18.31 9.67 -26.49
CA THR A 498 -18.47 10.71 -27.53
C THR A 498 -18.10 10.18 -28.92
N ALA A 499 -16.97 9.47 -29.05
CA ALA A 499 -16.51 8.89 -30.31
C ALA A 499 -17.43 7.75 -30.78
N LEU A 500 -17.94 6.92 -29.87
CA LEU A 500 -19.02 5.98 -30.12
C LEU A 500 -20.29 6.72 -30.58
N GLY A 501 -20.64 7.80 -29.88
CA GLY A 501 -21.76 8.67 -30.20
C GLY A 501 -21.73 9.19 -31.64
N VAL A 502 -20.58 9.68 -32.10
CA VAL A 502 -20.44 10.18 -33.49
C VAL A 502 -20.32 9.03 -34.50
N SER A 503 -19.51 8.00 -34.23
CA SER A 503 -19.28 6.89 -35.19
C SER A 503 -20.54 6.06 -35.50
N LEU A 504 -21.60 6.16 -34.68
CA LEU A 504 -22.93 5.66 -34.99
C LEU A 504 -23.51 6.18 -36.33
N THR A 505 -23.17 7.40 -36.79
CA THR A 505 -23.61 7.88 -38.12
C THR A 505 -22.87 7.19 -39.26
N ALA A 506 -21.65 6.72 -39.02
CA ALA A 506 -20.79 6.01 -39.97
C ALA A 506 -21.00 4.48 -39.97
N GLY A 507 -21.98 3.96 -39.21
CA GLY A 507 -22.22 2.52 -39.07
C GLY A 507 -21.35 1.87 -37.98
N GLY A 508 -21.24 2.54 -36.82
CA GLY A 508 -20.37 2.19 -35.69
C GLY A 508 -20.26 0.69 -35.38
N SER A 509 -19.03 0.21 -35.23
CA SER A 509 -18.75 -1.22 -35.12
C SER A 509 -19.21 -1.78 -33.77
N LEU A 510 -19.96 -2.90 -33.83
CA LEU A 510 -20.30 -3.68 -32.63
C LEU A 510 -19.05 -4.13 -31.86
N VAL A 511 -17.92 -4.25 -32.54
CA VAL A 511 -16.64 -4.68 -31.97
C VAL A 511 -16.06 -3.63 -31.03
N LEU A 512 -16.11 -2.34 -31.38
CA LEU A 512 -15.72 -1.22 -30.51
C LEU A 512 -16.56 -1.21 -29.22
N VAL A 513 -17.88 -1.41 -29.35
CA VAL A 513 -18.78 -1.51 -28.18
C VAL A 513 -18.37 -2.67 -27.26
N VAL A 514 -17.97 -3.80 -27.82
CA VAL A 514 -17.52 -4.98 -27.06
C VAL A 514 -16.13 -4.73 -26.42
N ALA A 515 -15.20 -4.07 -27.11
CA ALA A 515 -13.88 -3.72 -26.57
C ALA A 515 -14.03 -2.81 -25.32
N ILE A 516 -14.77 -1.71 -25.46
CA ILE A 516 -15.10 -0.77 -24.38
C ILE A 516 -15.82 -1.49 -23.23
N ALA A 517 -16.79 -2.36 -23.54
CA ALA A 517 -17.50 -3.15 -22.53
C ALA A 517 -16.59 -4.13 -21.76
N VAL A 518 -15.56 -4.66 -22.40
CA VAL A 518 -14.60 -5.61 -21.78
C VAL A 518 -13.62 -4.92 -20.84
N GLY A 519 -13.17 -3.69 -21.14
CA GLY A 519 -12.33 -2.89 -20.23
C GLY A 519 -13.10 -2.38 -19.00
N ASN A 520 -14.32 -1.87 -19.22
CA ASN A 520 -15.14 -1.24 -18.19
C ASN A 520 -15.54 -2.17 -17.01
N VAL A 521 -15.64 -3.50 -17.21
CA VAL A 521 -15.98 -4.42 -16.10
C VAL A 521 -14.85 -4.52 -15.06
N PRO A 522 -13.59 -4.89 -15.39
CA PRO A 522 -12.45 -4.85 -14.47
C PRO A 522 -12.31 -3.55 -13.66
N GLU A 523 -12.52 -2.40 -14.29
CA GLU A 523 -12.37 -1.09 -13.65
C GLU A 523 -13.48 -0.80 -12.65
N ALA A 524 -14.74 -0.99 -13.05
CA ALA A 524 -15.86 -0.82 -12.13
C ALA A 524 -15.85 -1.85 -11.00
N VAL A 525 -15.40 -3.10 -11.24
CA VAL A 525 -15.13 -4.08 -10.17
C VAL A 525 -14.08 -3.56 -9.21
N SER A 526 -12.95 -3.07 -9.73
CA SER A 526 -11.81 -2.69 -8.89
C SER A 526 -12.06 -1.43 -8.09
N GLY A 527 -12.45 -0.33 -8.73
CA GLY A 527 -12.78 0.94 -8.08
C GLY A 527 -13.89 0.79 -7.04
N ALA A 528 -14.98 0.07 -7.36
CA ALA A 528 -16.06 -0.14 -6.40
C ALA A 528 -15.66 -1.07 -5.23
N SER A 529 -14.80 -2.06 -5.47
CA SER A 529 -14.24 -2.89 -4.39
C SER A 529 -13.30 -2.11 -3.46
N LEU A 530 -12.56 -1.13 -3.99
CA LEU A 530 -11.72 -0.22 -3.23
C LEU A 530 -12.56 0.76 -2.40
N MET A 531 -13.61 1.38 -2.97
CA MET A 531 -14.57 2.20 -2.21
C MET A 531 -15.17 1.46 -0.99
N ARG A 532 -15.41 0.13 -1.12
CA ARG A 532 -15.86 -0.70 0.02
C ARG A 532 -14.75 -0.99 1.04
N ARG A 533 -13.49 -1.11 0.60
CA ARG A 533 -12.32 -1.37 1.47
C ARG A 533 -11.87 -0.13 2.24
N GLU A 534 -12.06 1.07 1.68
CA GLU A 534 -11.61 2.35 2.26
C GLU A 534 -12.56 2.92 3.34
N HIS A 535 -13.68 2.24 3.63
CA HIS A 535 -14.60 2.47 4.76
C HIS A 535 -15.39 3.80 4.82
N ASP A 536 -15.00 4.87 4.12
CA ASP A 536 -15.71 6.16 4.16
C ASP A 536 -17.03 6.18 3.35
N ALA A 537 -17.22 5.27 2.38
CA ALA A 537 -18.41 5.23 1.52
C ALA A 537 -19.40 4.11 1.92
N SER A 538 -20.67 4.45 2.12
CA SER A 538 -21.72 3.43 2.24
C SER A 538 -21.96 2.72 0.90
N ILE A 539 -22.31 1.43 0.92
CA ILE A 539 -22.55 0.63 -0.30
C ILE A 539 -23.61 1.27 -1.21
N ARG A 540 -24.63 1.91 -0.62
CA ARG A 540 -25.66 2.66 -1.38
C ARG A 540 -25.10 3.92 -2.04
N SER A 541 -24.23 4.66 -1.34
CA SER A 541 -23.57 5.85 -1.91
C SER A 541 -22.62 5.47 -3.04
N ALA A 542 -21.78 4.45 -2.84
CA ALA A 542 -20.87 3.97 -3.88
C ALA A 542 -21.65 3.49 -5.11
N LEU A 543 -22.69 2.67 -4.94
CA LEU A 543 -23.52 2.20 -6.05
C LEU A 543 -24.23 3.37 -6.78
N ALA A 544 -24.71 4.38 -6.04
CA ALA A 544 -25.31 5.58 -6.64
C ALA A 544 -24.29 6.41 -7.44
N MET A 545 -23.04 6.52 -6.98
CA MET A 545 -21.96 7.22 -7.70
C MET A 545 -21.56 6.49 -9.00
N TRP A 546 -21.45 5.16 -8.97
CA TRP A 546 -21.20 4.36 -10.17
C TRP A 546 -22.38 4.40 -11.15
N LEU A 547 -23.62 4.31 -10.66
CA LEU A 547 -24.82 4.42 -11.51
C LEU A 547 -24.99 5.82 -12.10
N PHE A 548 -24.66 6.88 -11.35
CA PHE A 548 -24.62 8.25 -11.85
C PHE A 548 -23.59 8.40 -12.98
N THR A 549 -22.38 7.90 -12.78
CA THR A 549 -21.31 7.91 -13.80
C THR A 549 -21.78 7.20 -15.07
N ALA A 550 -22.34 5.98 -14.93
CA ALA A 550 -22.92 5.23 -16.04
C ALA A 550 -24.02 6.00 -16.79
N VAL A 551 -24.94 6.67 -16.08
CA VAL A 551 -26.01 7.49 -16.70
C VAL A 551 -25.45 8.72 -17.43
N VAL A 552 -24.43 9.38 -16.88
CA VAL A 552 -23.78 10.52 -17.56
C VAL A 552 -23.06 10.06 -18.83
N LEU A 553 -22.41 8.89 -18.82
CA LEU A 553 -21.79 8.34 -20.04
C LEU A 553 -22.82 8.02 -21.14
N VAL A 554 -23.99 7.45 -20.82
CA VAL A 554 -25.10 7.30 -21.78
C VAL A 554 -25.54 8.66 -22.35
N ALA A 555 -25.68 9.67 -21.49
CA ALA A 555 -26.06 11.02 -21.91
C ALA A 555 -25.00 11.66 -22.84
N VAL A 556 -23.72 11.34 -22.62
CA VAL A 556 -22.61 11.75 -23.48
C VAL A 556 -22.62 11.01 -24.82
N THR A 557 -22.96 9.71 -24.87
CA THR A 557 -23.19 8.99 -26.15
C THR A 557 -24.29 9.65 -26.97
N VAL A 558 -25.42 9.96 -26.32
CA VAL A 558 -26.58 10.58 -26.98
C VAL A 558 -26.27 12.03 -27.40
N GLY A 559 -25.48 12.77 -26.60
CA GLY A 559 -25.00 14.10 -26.94
C GLY A 559 -24.04 14.10 -28.13
N GLY A 560 -23.05 13.19 -28.14
CA GLY A 560 -22.14 12.97 -29.25
C GLY A 560 -22.89 12.63 -30.54
N TYR A 561 -23.88 11.75 -30.47
CA TYR A 561 -24.76 11.44 -31.60
C TYR A 561 -25.56 12.67 -32.08
N ALA A 562 -26.15 13.43 -31.16
CA ALA A 562 -26.99 14.58 -31.49
C ALA A 562 -26.23 15.79 -32.08
N VAL A 563 -24.90 15.85 -31.90
CA VAL A 563 -24.03 16.93 -32.41
C VAL A 563 -23.04 16.39 -33.47
N ALA A 564 -23.15 15.11 -33.86
CA ALA A 564 -22.27 14.42 -34.81
C ALA A 564 -22.04 15.21 -36.12
N ASP A 565 -23.12 15.71 -36.74
CA ASP A 565 -23.07 16.44 -38.01
C ASP A 565 -22.42 17.84 -37.91
N ALA A 566 -22.13 18.31 -36.69
CA ALA A 566 -21.57 19.64 -36.41
C ALA A 566 -20.12 19.63 -35.91
N ILE A 567 -19.50 18.46 -35.72
CA ILE A 567 -18.12 18.32 -35.23
C ILE A 567 -17.26 17.69 -36.33
N SER A 568 -16.11 18.30 -36.64
CA SER A 568 -15.20 17.75 -37.66
C SER A 568 -14.46 16.49 -37.14
N PRO A 569 -14.13 15.51 -38.01
CA PRO A 569 -13.36 14.32 -37.61
C PRO A 569 -12.05 14.65 -36.88
N THR A 570 -11.36 15.71 -37.30
CA THR A 570 -10.15 16.24 -36.67
C THR A 570 -10.40 16.76 -35.24
N ALA A 571 -11.56 17.34 -34.96
CA ALA A 571 -11.91 17.79 -33.61
C ALA A 571 -12.24 16.60 -32.68
N ILE A 572 -12.87 15.56 -33.22
CA ILE A 572 -13.16 14.32 -32.47
C ILE A 572 -11.85 13.63 -32.08
N SER A 573 -10.94 13.45 -33.04
CA SER A 573 -9.66 12.79 -32.76
C SER A 573 -8.78 13.59 -31.78
N VAL A 574 -8.80 14.92 -31.82
CA VAL A 574 -8.16 15.76 -30.79
C VAL A 574 -8.77 15.54 -29.39
N VAL A 575 -10.09 15.36 -29.28
CA VAL A 575 -10.75 15.02 -28.00
C VAL A 575 -10.43 13.59 -27.55
N GLN A 576 -10.28 12.63 -28.48
CA GLN A 576 -9.83 11.28 -28.18
C GLN A 576 -8.37 11.25 -27.67
N ALA A 577 -7.44 12.02 -28.26
CA ALA A 577 -6.07 12.10 -27.76
C ALA A 577 -5.99 12.77 -26.38
N PHE A 578 -6.87 13.74 -26.08
CA PHE A 578 -7.02 14.25 -24.72
C PHE A 578 -7.50 13.16 -23.74
N ALA A 579 -8.40 12.28 -24.17
CA ALA A 579 -8.80 11.10 -23.40
C ALA A 579 -7.60 10.21 -23.07
N GLY A 580 -6.87 9.76 -24.11
CA GLY A 580 -5.70 8.88 -23.97
C GLY A 580 -4.63 9.46 -23.03
N GLY A 581 -4.53 10.79 -22.98
CA GLY A 581 -3.69 11.51 -22.02
C GLY A 581 -4.13 11.31 -20.57
N ALA A 582 -5.44 11.42 -20.31
CA ALA A 582 -6.02 11.14 -19.00
C ALA A 582 -5.90 9.64 -18.64
N THR A 583 -6.16 8.73 -19.58
CA THR A 583 -6.02 7.27 -19.42
C THR A 583 -4.60 6.89 -18.99
N LEU A 584 -3.57 7.43 -19.67
CA LEU A 584 -2.16 7.24 -19.28
C LEU A 584 -1.88 7.75 -17.85
N GLY A 585 -2.54 8.84 -17.44
CA GLY A 585 -2.50 9.34 -16.07
C GLY A 585 -3.07 8.34 -15.06
N VAL A 586 -4.27 7.79 -15.32
CA VAL A 586 -4.92 6.76 -14.50
C VAL A 586 -4.02 5.53 -14.35
N LEU A 587 -3.52 5.02 -15.46
CA LEU A 587 -2.63 3.85 -15.52
C LEU A 587 -1.36 4.05 -14.69
N ALA A 588 -0.69 5.19 -14.86
CA ALA A 588 0.59 5.47 -14.23
C ALA A 588 0.49 5.81 -12.73
N ASN A 589 -0.52 6.60 -12.32
CA ASN A 589 -0.67 7.01 -10.91
C ASN A 589 -1.31 5.92 -10.04
N SER A 590 -2.33 5.23 -10.55
CA SER A 590 -3.24 4.43 -9.70
C SER A 590 -3.33 2.96 -10.10
N LEU A 591 -3.64 2.67 -11.37
CA LEU A 591 -4.15 1.35 -11.74
C LEU A 591 -3.05 0.28 -11.84
N MET A 592 -1.91 0.59 -12.47
CA MET A 592 -0.75 -0.31 -12.46
C MET A 592 -0.07 -0.40 -11.07
N PRO A 593 0.20 0.71 -10.33
CA PRO A 593 0.86 0.64 -9.03
C PRO A 593 0.09 -0.09 -7.92
N GLU A 594 -1.22 -0.30 -8.09
CA GLU A 594 -2.02 -1.13 -7.19
C GLU A 594 -2.06 -2.60 -7.66
N ALA A 595 -2.22 -2.86 -8.96
CA ALA A 595 -2.18 -4.21 -9.53
C ALA A 595 -0.86 -4.94 -9.20
N TYR A 596 0.29 -4.26 -9.35
CA TYR A 596 1.61 -4.79 -8.96
C TYR A 596 1.82 -4.94 -7.44
N ARG A 597 0.96 -4.35 -6.60
CA ARG A 597 1.08 -4.38 -5.14
C ARG A 597 0.21 -5.46 -4.49
N GLU A 598 -1.00 -5.67 -5.02
CA GLU A 598 -1.91 -6.73 -4.57
C GLU A 598 -1.70 -8.07 -5.30
N GLY A 599 -1.06 -8.05 -6.47
CA GLY A 599 -0.87 -9.21 -7.34
C GLY A 599 0.43 -9.99 -7.15
N GLY A 600 0.53 -11.12 -7.85
CA GLY A 600 1.73 -11.95 -7.93
C GLY A 600 2.49 -11.77 -9.25
N TRP A 601 3.44 -12.66 -9.52
CA TRP A 601 4.28 -12.63 -10.73
C TRP A 601 3.48 -12.72 -12.05
N TRP A 602 2.27 -13.25 -12.01
CA TRP A 602 1.36 -13.38 -13.15
C TRP A 602 0.70 -12.05 -13.60
N VAL A 603 0.87 -10.95 -12.85
CA VAL A 603 0.33 -9.62 -13.22
C VAL A 603 0.74 -9.22 -14.65
N GLY A 604 2.02 -9.40 -15.01
CA GLY A 604 2.48 -9.08 -16.37
C GLY A 604 1.84 -9.94 -17.47
N LEU A 605 1.47 -11.19 -17.17
CA LEU A 605 0.74 -12.06 -18.11
C LEU A 605 -0.72 -11.61 -18.27
N ALA A 606 -1.36 -11.12 -17.20
CA ALA A 606 -2.71 -10.58 -17.27
C ALA A 606 -2.74 -9.28 -18.09
N THR A 607 -1.76 -8.38 -17.93
CA THR A 607 -1.62 -7.18 -18.77
C THR A 607 -1.34 -7.51 -20.23
N ALA A 608 -0.47 -8.48 -20.51
CA ALA A 608 -0.25 -8.95 -21.88
C ALA A 608 -1.52 -9.56 -22.50
N GLY A 609 -2.31 -10.32 -21.73
CA GLY A 609 -3.59 -10.89 -22.18
C GLY A 609 -4.67 -9.84 -22.45
N GLY A 610 -4.76 -8.80 -21.62
CA GLY A 610 -5.68 -7.68 -21.85
C GLY A 610 -5.31 -6.86 -23.08
N PHE A 611 -4.02 -6.55 -23.25
CA PHE A 611 -3.51 -5.87 -24.45
C PHE A 611 -3.80 -6.67 -25.71
N LEU A 612 -3.50 -7.99 -25.69
CA LEU A 612 -3.75 -8.87 -26.83
C LEU A 612 -5.24 -8.97 -27.16
N LEU A 613 -6.15 -9.02 -26.18
CA LEU A 613 -7.58 -9.08 -26.46
C LEU A 613 -8.08 -7.77 -27.08
N ALA A 614 -7.70 -6.62 -26.54
CA ALA A 614 -8.08 -5.32 -27.11
C ALA A 614 -7.53 -5.14 -28.53
N PHE A 615 -6.25 -5.46 -28.76
CA PHE A 615 -5.61 -5.39 -30.09
C PHE A 615 -6.11 -6.44 -31.10
N VAL A 616 -6.96 -7.38 -30.68
CA VAL A 616 -7.65 -8.35 -31.57
C VAL A 616 -9.13 -7.97 -31.78
N LEU A 617 -9.62 -6.94 -31.08
CA LEU A 617 -10.99 -6.40 -31.19
C LEU A 617 -11.04 -5.03 -31.88
N GLY A 618 -10.04 -4.16 -31.65
CA GLY A 618 -9.85 -2.89 -32.37
C GLY A 618 -9.25 -3.09 -33.76
#